data_AF-A0A0Q9YX44-F1
#
_entry.id   AF-A0A0Q9YX44-F1
#
_cell.length_a   1.000
_cell.length_b   1.000
_cell.length_c   1.000
_cell.angle_alpha   90.00
_cell.angle_beta   90.00
_cell.angle_gamma   90.00
#
_symmetry.space_group_name_H-M   'P 1'
#
loop_
_entity.id
_entity.type
_entity.pdbx_description
1 polymer ?
#
loop_
_entity_poly.entity_id
_entity_poly.type
_entity_poly.pdbx_seq_one_letter_code
_entity_poly.pdbx_strand_id
1 'polypeptide(L)'
;MQPLRCESLYKIAGFTLLEVLIAIVVFSIGLLGLASLQVMGLRLNHDSLLRTVATIQANDMADRMRTNVAATSLGVTSPYNNPSKSATGNPNCLGKDSSGNNANVQCTAAQMAAHDFYEWYANLGGSSATGWSPATPAALPSGTGVVCIDSTPNDGTPSNPGCDNVVAIAGKPIFAIKIWWVERVDANSPGTTHRYVMSFSL
;
A
#
# COMPACT_ATOMS: atom_id res chain seq x y z
N MET A 1 85.13 -29.40 -23.99
CA MET A 1 84.58 -28.08 -23.58
C MET A 1 83.79 -27.52 -24.77
N GLN A 2 82.47 -27.47 -24.67
CA GLN A 2 81.54 -26.79 -25.59
C GLN A 2 80.42 -26.13 -24.76
N PRO A 3 79.83 -25.03 -25.24
CA PRO A 3 79.36 -23.93 -24.39
C PRO A 3 77.92 -24.08 -23.89
N LEU A 4 77.69 -23.47 -22.72
CA LEU A 4 76.38 -23.28 -22.09
C LEU A 4 75.47 -22.42 -22.97
N ARG A 5 74.21 -22.86 -23.17
CA ARG A 5 73.17 -22.09 -23.85
C ARG A 5 72.70 -20.94 -22.96
N CYS A 6 72.57 -19.76 -23.55
CA CYS A 6 71.93 -18.61 -22.94
C CYS A 6 70.41 -18.74 -23.13
N GLU A 7 69.68 -19.04 -22.06
CA GLU A 7 68.21 -18.98 -22.03
C GLU A 7 67.79 -17.51 -22.11
N SER A 8 66.96 -17.19 -23.10
CA SER A 8 66.46 -15.85 -23.37
C SER A 8 65.62 -15.34 -22.20
N LEU A 9 66.12 -14.33 -21.48
CA LEU A 9 65.34 -13.60 -20.48
C LEU A 9 64.32 -12.72 -21.20
N TYR A 10 63.05 -13.15 -21.16
CA TYR A 10 61.91 -12.37 -21.63
C TYR A 10 61.85 -11.01 -20.91
N LYS A 11 62.00 -9.93 -21.68
CA LYS A 11 61.99 -8.56 -21.18
C LYS A 11 60.54 -8.15 -20.90
N ILE A 12 60.18 -8.02 -19.63
CA ILE A 12 58.87 -7.49 -19.21
C ILE A 12 58.83 -6.00 -19.60
N ALA A 13 58.03 -5.66 -20.61
CA ALA A 13 57.83 -4.28 -21.03
C ALA A 13 56.96 -3.54 -20.00
N GLY A 14 57.52 -2.48 -19.41
CA GLY A 14 56.89 -1.69 -18.35
C GLY A 14 55.77 -0.77 -18.86
N PHE A 15 54.54 -1.28 -18.86
CA PHE A 15 53.30 -0.48 -18.98
C PHE A 15 52.32 -0.71 -17.81
N THR A 16 52.82 -1.23 -16.68
CA THR A 16 51.99 -1.70 -15.55
C THR A 16 51.21 -0.59 -14.82
N LEU A 17 51.75 0.62 -14.71
CA LEU A 17 51.05 1.71 -14.00
C LEU A 17 49.86 2.24 -14.80
N LEU A 18 50.00 2.37 -16.12
CA LEU A 18 48.89 2.78 -17.00
C LEU A 18 47.80 1.72 -17.02
N GLU A 19 48.18 0.43 -17.06
CA GLU A 19 47.25 -0.68 -17.05
C GLU A 19 46.40 -0.72 -15.77
N VAL A 20 47.03 -0.53 -14.60
CA VAL A 20 46.31 -0.45 -13.31
C VAL A 20 45.41 0.78 -13.25
N LEU A 21 45.86 1.94 -13.74
CA LEU A 21 45.05 3.15 -13.77
C LEU A 21 43.79 2.98 -14.64
N ILE A 22 43.94 2.39 -15.83
CA ILE A 22 42.82 2.07 -16.72
C ILE A 22 41.89 1.05 -16.04
N ALA A 23 42.44 0.01 -15.40
CA ALA A 23 41.64 -0.99 -14.68
C ALA A 23 40.79 -0.36 -13.56
N ILE A 24 41.36 0.56 -12.78
CA ILE A 24 40.63 1.28 -11.73
C ILE A 24 39.53 2.15 -12.35
N VAL A 25 39.80 2.88 -13.43
CA VAL A 25 38.79 3.71 -14.11
C VAL A 25 37.61 2.87 -14.61
N VAL A 26 37.89 1.76 -15.31
CA VAL A 26 36.85 0.86 -15.82
C VAL A 26 36.07 0.23 -14.66
N PHE A 27 36.76 -0.19 -13.60
CA PHE A 27 36.13 -0.76 -12.41
C PHE A 27 35.23 0.26 -11.69
N SER A 28 35.67 1.50 -11.53
CA SER A 28 34.87 2.57 -10.92
C SER A 28 33.59 2.84 -11.73
N ILE A 29 33.66 2.87 -13.06
CA ILE A 29 32.47 3.01 -13.92
C ILE A 29 31.52 1.82 -13.73
N GLY A 30 32.07 0.60 -13.66
CA GLY A 30 31.30 -0.62 -13.38
C GLY A 30 30.57 -0.55 -12.03
N LEU A 31 31.24 -0.09 -10.97
CA LEU A 31 30.64 0.06 -9.64
C LEU A 31 29.53 1.12 -9.61
N LEU A 32 29.67 2.23 -10.33
CA LEU A 32 28.61 3.24 -10.45
C LEU A 32 27.38 2.67 -11.18
N GLY A 33 27.59 1.83 -12.20
CA GLY A 33 26.53 1.07 -12.86
C GLY A 33 25.79 0.14 -11.88
N LEU A 34 26.54 -0.63 -11.08
CA LEU A 34 25.97 -1.52 -10.07
C LEU A 34 25.21 -0.78 -8.97
N ALA A 35 25.73 0.35 -8.48
CA ALA A 35 25.05 1.18 -7.49
C ALA A 35 23.70 1.70 -8.01
N SER A 36 23.65 2.11 -9.28
CA SER A 36 22.43 2.56 -9.93
C SER A 36 21.38 1.45 -10.01
N LEU A 37 21.81 0.22 -10.36
CA LEU A 37 20.93 -0.95 -10.38
C LEU A 37 20.42 -1.32 -8.98
N GLN A 38 21.25 -1.21 -7.94
CA GLN A 38 20.82 -1.45 -6.56
C GLN A 38 19.73 -0.47 -6.12
N VAL A 39 19.90 0.82 -6.40
CA VAL A 39 18.90 1.85 -6.08
C VAL A 39 17.59 1.58 -6.84
N MET A 40 17.67 1.21 -8.12
CA MET A 40 16.48 0.84 -8.90
C MET A 40 15.78 -0.39 -8.30
N GLY A 41 16.56 -1.42 -7.94
CA GLY A 41 16.04 -2.62 -7.29
C GLY A 41 15.30 -2.30 -5.99
N LEU A 42 15.86 -1.42 -5.14
CA LEU A 42 15.20 -0.98 -3.91
C LEU A 42 13.87 -0.27 -4.18
N ARG A 43 13.81 0.62 -5.20
CA ARG A 43 12.56 1.30 -5.59
C ARG A 43 11.49 0.31 -6.02
N LEU A 44 11.82 -0.60 -6.94
CA LEU A 44 10.86 -1.61 -7.42
C LEU A 44 10.36 -2.52 -6.28
N ASN A 45 11.24 -2.89 -5.34
CA ASN A 45 10.84 -3.66 -4.16
C ASN A 45 9.90 -2.85 -3.25
N HIS A 46 10.16 -1.56 -3.06
CA HIS A 46 9.30 -0.69 -2.28
C HIS A 46 7.89 -0.54 -2.90
N ASP A 47 7.80 -0.33 -4.21
CA ASP A 47 6.52 -0.20 -4.91
C ASP A 47 5.71 -1.51 -4.81
N SER A 48 6.38 -2.66 -4.95
CA SER A 48 5.76 -3.97 -4.76
C SER A 48 5.28 -4.20 -3.33
N LEU A 49 6.04 -3.73 -2.33
CA LEU A 49 5.65 -3.80 -0.93
C LEU A 49 4.37 -3.00 -0.68
N LEU A 50 4.26 -1.76 -1.17
CA LEU A 50 3.07 -0.93 -0.98
C LEU A 50 1.83 -1.55 -1.61
N ARG A 51 1.95 -2.13 -2.80
CA ARG A 51 0.85 -2.89 -3.44
C ARG A 51 0.43 -4.11 -2.63
N THR A 52 1.39 -4.78 -2.00
CA THR A 52 1.13 -5.93 -1.12
C THR A 52 0.38 -5.49 0.13
N VAL A 53 0.80 -4.38 0.76
CA VAL A 53 0.11 -3.79 1.91
C VAL A 53 -1.32 -3.36 1.54
N ALA A 54 -1.53 -2.70 0.39
CA ALA A 54 -2.86 -2.35 -0.08
C ALA A 54 -3.76 -3.58 -0.29
N THR A 55 -3.19 -4.68 -0.80
CA THR A 55 -3.91 -5.96 -0.97
C THR A 55 -4.30 -6.55 0.39
N ILE A 56 -3.40 -6.54 1.38
CA ILE A 56 -3.68 -7.02 2.73
C ILE A 56 -4.80 -6.18 3.36
N GLN A 57 -4.72 -4.85 3.27
CA GLN A 57 -5.75 -3.95 3.79
C GLN A 57 -7.11 -4.14 3.10
N ALA A 58 -7.12 -4.43 1.80
CA ALA A 58 -8.37 -4.71 1.09
C ALA A 58 -9.01 -6.02 1.59
N ASN A 59 -8.20 -7.07 1.78
CA ASN A 59 -8.68 -8.34 2.33
C ASN A 59 -9.18 -8.20 3.77
N ASP A 60 -8.49 -7.44 4.63
CA ASP A 60 -8.94 -7.14 6.01
C ASP A 60 -10.36 -6.55 6.01
N MET A 61 -10.61 -5.52 5.18
CA MET A 61 -11.93 -4.92 5.08
C MET A 61 -12.98 -5.89 4.50
N ALA A 62 -12.63 -6.71 3.51
CA ALA A 62 -13.56 -7.70 2.99
C ALA A 62 -13.93 -8.77 4.03
N ASP A 63 -13.00 -9.19 4.87
CA ASP A 63 -13.26 -10.17 5.92
C ASP A 63 -14.11 -9.57 7.05
N ARG A 64 -13.91 -8.30 7.41
CA ARG A 64 -14.81 -7.55 8.29
C ARG A 64 -16.25 -7.50 7.73
N MET A 65 -16.39 -7.17 6.45
CA MET A 65 -17.69 -7.15 5.76
C MET A 65 -18.36 -8.53 5.71
N ARG A 66 -17.60 -9.61 5.48
CA ARG A 66 -18.10 -11.00 5.50
C ARG A 66 -18.60 -11.40 6.88
N THR A 67 -17.99 -10.88 7.94
CA THR A 67 -18.39 -11.16 9.32
C THR A 67 -19.67 -10.42 9.70
N ASN A 68 -19.91 -9.24 9.12
CA ASN A 68 -21.08 -8.41 9.37
C ASN A 68 -22.15 -8.53 8.26
N VAL A 69 -22.67 -9.75 8.08
CA VAL A 69 -23.67 -10.07 7.03
C VAL A 69 -24.94 -9.23 7.13
N ALA A 70 -25.36 -8.88 8.36
CA ALA A 70 -26.54 -8.05 8.59
C ALA A 70 -26.41 -6.64 7.98
N ALA A 71 -25.21 -6.07 7.94
CA ALA A 71 -24.97 -4.79 7.28
C ALA A 71 -24.87 -4.95 5.76
N THR A 72 -24.19 -5.99 5.27
CA THR A 72 -23.93 -6.16 3.83
C THR A 72 -25.15 -6.62 3.04
N SER A 73 -26.06 -7.37 3.68
CA SER A 73 -27.34 -7.79 3.10
C SER A 73 -28.31 -6.64 2.75
N LEU A 74 -28.06 -5.42 3.24
CA LEU A 74 -28.86 -4.23 2.94
C LEU A 74 -28.62 -3.68 1.51
N GLY A 75 -27.64 -4.21 0.77
CA GLY A 75 -27.37 -3.77 -0.59
C GLY A 75 -26.95 -2.31 -0.64
N VAL A 76 -27.58 -1.51 -1.50
CA VAL A 76 -27.23 -0.09 -1.71
C VAL A 76 -27.33 0.77 -0.45
N THR A 77 -28.16 0.37 0.53
CA THR A 77 -28.29 1.04 1.82
C THR A 77 -27.36 0.48 2.90
N SER A 78 -26.43 -0.40 2.52
CA SER A 78 -25.39 -0.92 3.41
C SER A 78 -24.59 0.23 4.04
N PRO A 79 -24.34 0.19 5.36
CA PRO A 79 -23.51 1.17 6.04
C PRO A 79 -22.03 1.11 5.61
N TYR A 80 -21.61 0.05 4.90
CA TYR A 80 -20.30 -0.01 4.24
C TYR A 80 -20.28 0.72 2.88
N ASN A 81 -21.43 1.11 2.32
CA ASN A 81 -21.45 1.78 1.02
C ASN A 81 -21.22 3.29 1.15
N ASN A 82 -20.09 3.76 0.63
CA ASN A 82 -19.62 5.15 0.65
C ASN A 82 -19.76 5.82 2.03
N PRO A 83 -19.19 5.23 3.11
CA PRO A 83 -19.27 5.82 4.43
C PRO A 83 -18.58 7.19 4.43
N SER A 84 -19.22 8.17 5.08
CA SER A 84 -18.68 9.53 5.13
C SER A 84 -17.33 9.55 5.84
N LYS A 85 -16.33 10.14 5.18
CA LYS A 85 -14.98 10.39 5.73
C LYS A 85 -14.99 11.18 7.06
N SER A 86 -16.09 11.90 7.34
CA SER A 86 -16.28 12.73 8.52
C SER A 86 -17.37 12.21 9.48
N ALA A 87 -18.09 11.14 9.17
CA ALA A 87 -19.16 10.64 10.01
C ALA A 87 -18.89 9.21 10.42
N THR A 88 -18.13 9.07 11.51
CA THR A 88 -18.41 8.14 12.61
C THR A 88 -17.34 8.38 13.67
N GLY A 89 -17.69 9.13 14.72
CA GLY A 89 -16.98 8.92 15.97
C GLY A 89 -17.03 7.43 16.28
N ASN A 90 -15.89 6.86 16.67
CA ASN A 90 -15.80 5.44 17.00
C ASN A 90 -16.98 5.07 17.92
N PRO A 91 -17.94 4.22 17.49
CA PRO A 91 -19.04 3.80 18.36
C PRO A 91 -18.55 2.92 19.53
N ASN A 92 -17.23 2.72 19.63
CA ASN A 92 -16.53 2.04 20.70
C ASN A 92 -17.02 0.59 20.88
N CYS A 93 -17.39 -0.04 19.75
CA CYS A 93 -17.97 -1.40 19.71
C CYS A 93 -17.04 -2.45 20.31
N LEU A 94 -15.73 -2.23 20.22
CA LEU A 94 -14.69 -3.10 20.78
C LEU A 94 -13.91 -2.41 21.90
N GLY A 95 -14.37 -1.24 22.32
CA GLY A 95 -13.64 -0.40 23.25
C GLY A 95 -13.77 -0.85 24.68
N LYS A 96 -12.87 -0.32 25.50
CA LYS A 96 -12.96 -0.44 26.95
C LYS A 96 -13.70 0.76 27.52
N ASP A 97 -14.48 0.55 28.58
CA ASP A 97 -15.00 1.66 29.38
C ASP A 97 -13.84 2.41 30.07
N SER A 98 -14.14 3.54 30.74
CA SER A 98 -13.14 4.29 31.51
C SER A 98 -12.47 3.47 32.62
N SER A 99 -12.98 2.28 32.92
CA SER A 99 -12.48 1.34 33.93
C SER A 99 -11.63 0.22 33.31
N GLY A 100 -11.43 0.20 31.99
CA GLY A 100 -10.62 -0.81 31.31
C GLY A 100 -11.34 -2.15 31.04
N ASN A 101 -12.65 -2.24 31.32
CA ASN A 101 -13.47 -3.41 30.99
C ASN A 101 -13.95 -3.31 29.55
N ASN A 102 -14.22 -4.44 28.88
CA ASN A 102 -14.93 -4.41 27.60
C ASN A 102 -16.23 -3.64 27.83
N ALA A 103 -16.37 -2.50 27.18
CA ALA A 103 -17.63 -1.80 27.18
C ALA A 103 -18.57 -2.79 26.50
N ASN A 104 -19.52 -3.39 27.23
CA ASN A 104 -20.53 -4.30 26.68
C ASN A 104 -21.53 -3.51 25.81
N VAL A 105 -21.00 -2.68 24.92
CA VAL A 105 -21.72 -1.89 23.93
C VAL A 105 -22.17 -2.90 22.88
N GLN A 106 -23.44 -3.27 22.96
CA GLN A 106 -24.09 -4.03 21.92
C GLN A 106 -24.23 -3.12 20.70
N CYS A 107 -23.26 -3.19 19.79
CA CYS A 107 -23.34 -2.45 18.53
C CYS A 107 -24.30 -3.15 17.56
N THR A 108 -25.18 -2.35 16.98
CA THR A 108 -25.94 -2.76 15.79
C THR A 108 -25.01 -3.04 14.62
N ALA A 109 -25.48 -3.78 13.62
CA ALA A 109 -24.73 -4.04 12.38
C ALA A 109 -24.21 -2.75 11.71
N ALA A 110 -24.98 -1.66 11.79
CA ALA A 110 -24.57 -0.35 11.28
C ALA A 110 -23.45 0.30 12.10
N GLN A 111 -23.51 0.20 13.43
CA GLN A 111 -22.45 0.68 14.31
C GLN A 111 -21.17 -0.14 14.16
N MET A 112 -21.29 -1.45 13.96
CA MET A 112 -20.15 -2.32 13.64
C MET A 112 -19.47 -1.90 12.33
N ALA A 113 -20.24 -1.66 11.26
CA ALA A 113 -19.69 -1.22 9.98
C ALA A 113 -18.98 0.14 10.07
N ALA A 114 -19.57 1.07 10.82
CA ALA A 114 -18.95 2.34 11.16
C ALA A 114 -17.61 2.19 11.89
N HIS A 115 -17.56 1.31 12.90
CA HIS A 115 -16.33 1.00 13.64
C HIS A 115 -15.27 0.37 12.73
N ASP A 116 -15.64 -0.63 11.93
CA ASP A 116 -14.74 -1.28 10.99
C ASP A 116 -14.12 -0.29 10.01
N PHE A 117 -14.95 0.56 9.39
CA PHE A 117 -14.47 1.57 8.47
C PHE A 117 -13.55 2.57 9.17
N TYR A 118 -13.90 2.98 10.39
CA TYR A 118 -13.12 3.90 11.19
C TYR A 118 -11.72 3.35 11.52
N GLU A 119 -11.62 2.12 12.01
CA GLU A 119 -10.34 1.48 12.32
C GLU A 119 -9.50 1.27 11.05
N TRP A 120 -10.12 0.74 10.01
CA TRP A 120 -9.46 0.47 8.74
C TRP A 120 -8.95 1.74 8.06
N TYR A 121 -9.76 2.80 8.03
CA TYR A 121 -9.39 4.08 7.43
C TYR A 121 -8.22 4.74 8.18
N ALA A 122 -8.22 4.64 9.52
CA ALA A 122 -7.10 5.12 10.32
C ALA A 122 -5.82 4.28 10.09
N ASN A 123 -5.95 2.94 10.01
CA ASN A 123 -4.83 2.04 9.70
C ASN A 123 -4.22 2.31 8.32
N LEU A 124 -5.03 2.70 7.31
CA LEU A 124 -4.53 3.07 5.99
C LEU A 124 -3.61 4.30 6.02
N GLY A 125 -3.79 5.21 7.00
CA GLY A 125 -3.13 6.51 7.05
C GLY A 125 -4.08 7.70 6.85
N GLY A 126 -5.39 7.45 6.81
CA GLY A 126 -6.40 8.51 6.78
C GLY A 126 -6.53 9.18 8.13
N SER A 127 -6.61 10.51 8.16
CA SER A 127 -6.86 11.25 9.39
C SER A 127 -8.31 11.05 9.83
N SER A 128 -8.53 10.45 10.99
CA SER A 128 -9.86 10.36 11.58
C SER A 128 -10.28 11.72 12.16
N ALA A 129 -11.54 12.11 11.97
CA ALA A 129 -12.06 13.39 12.49
C ALA A 129 -12.00 13.51 14.03
N THR A 130 -11.88 12.38 14.73
CA THR A 130 -11.80 12.30 16.19
C THR A 130 -10.37 12.22 16.73
N GLY A 131 -9.35 12.30 15.87
CA GLY A 131 -7.94 12.32 16.30
C GLY A 131 -7.43 11.02 16.94
N TRP A 132 -8.22 9.93 16.93
CA TRP A 132 -7.71 8.61 17.29
C TRP A 132 -7.00 8.04 16.07
N SER A 133 -5.71 7.85 16.24
CA SER A 133 -4.85 7.08 15.36
C SER A 133 -4.52 5.79 16.09
N PRO A 134 -4.56 4.62 15.44
CA PRO A 134 -3.90 3.45 15.99
C PRO A 134 -2.43 3.80 16.25
N ALA A 135 -1.83 3.23 17.29
CA ALA A 135 -0.43 3.47 17.66
C ALA A 135 0.59 2.95 16.62
N THR A 136 0.09 2.41 15.51
CA THR A 136 0.88 1.90 14.39
C THR A 136 1.14 3.01 13.37
N PRO A 137 2.31 2.98 12.70
CA PRO A 137 2.54 3.82 11.53
C PRO A 137 1.44 3.61 10.49
N ALA A 138 1.10 4.65 9.74
CA ALA A 138 0.21 4.54 8.58
C ALA A 138 0.68 3.41 7.66
N ALA A 139 -0.23 2.49 7.31
CA ALA A 139 0.10 1.35 6.45
C ALA A 139 0.55 1.80 5.06
N LEU A 140 -0.03 2.89 4.54
CA LEU A 140 0.31 3.47 3.26
C LEU A 140 0.60 4.98 3.39
N PRO A 141 1.57 5.53 2.64
CA PRO A 141 1.85 6.96 2.69
C PRO A 141 0.68 7.76 2.09
N SER A 142 0.08 8.64 2.90
CA SER A 142 -1.18 9.34 2.61
C SER A 142 -2.29 8.39 2.11
N GLY A 143 -2.36 7.20 2.71
CA GLY A 143 -3.36 6.20 2.35
C GLY A 143 -4.78 6.69 2.61
N THR A 144 -5.66 6.47 1.64
CA THR A 144 -7.10 6.70 1.78
C THR A 144 -7.84 5.55 1.14
N GLY A 145 -9.04 5.25 1.62
CA GLY A 145 -9.86 4.20 1.05
C GLY A 145 -11.33 4.43 1.24
N VAL A 146 -12.12 3.69 0.48
CA VAL A 146 -13.58 3.70 0.53
C VAL A 146 -14.09 2.33 0.07
N VAL A 147 -15.21 1.93 0.65
CA VAL A 147 -16.00 0.81 0.15
C VAL A 147 -17.20 1.39 -0.59
N CYS A 148 -17.44 0.93 -1.81
CA CYS A 148 -18.56 1.35 -2.65
C CYS A 148 -19.37 0.14 -3.07
N ILE A 149 -20.64 0.34 -3.41
CA ILE A 149 -21.30 -0.49 -4.41
C ILE A 149 -21.08 0.17 -5.76
N ASP A 150 -20.46 -0.60 -6.66
CA ASP A 150 -19.91 -0.06 -7.90
C ASP A 150 -19.88 -1.10 -9.03
N SER A 151 -20.53 -0.79 -10.15
CA SER A 151 -20.47 -1.61 -11.36
C SER A 151 -19.21 -1.36 -12.21
N THR A 152 -18.52 -0.24 -11.96
CA THR A 152 -17.29 0.19 -12.62
C THR A 152 -16.13 0.35 -11.62
N PRO A 153 -15.69 -0.72 -10.93
CA PRO A 153 -14.74 -0.67 -9.82
C PRO A 153 -13.42 0.07 -10.11
N ASN A 154 -13.00 0.10 -11.38
CA ASN A 154 -11.75 0.69 -11.83
C ASN A 154 -11.83 2.19 -12.19
N ASP A 155 -12.82 2.92 -11.70
CA ASP A 155 -12.95 4.37 -11.90
C ASP A 155 -12.72 5.18 -10.61
N GLY A 156 -13.03 6.48 -10.65
CA GLY A 156 -12.98 7.35 -9.49
C GLY A 156 -11.60 7.84 -9.08
N THR A 157 -11.62 8.74 -8.10
CA THR A 157 -10.46 9.44 -7.52
C THR A 157 -10.58 9.45 -5.99
N PRO A 158 -9.49 9.76 -5.26
CA PRO A 158 -9.55 9.88 -3.80
C PRO A 158 -10.65 10.82 -3.29
N SER A 159 -10.94 11.92 -3.98
CA SER A 159 -11.95 12.92 -3.59
C SER A 159 -13.36 12.57 -4.08
N ASN A 160 -13.47 11.95 -5.25
CA ASN A 160 -14.72 11.45 -5.81
C ASN A 160 -14.57 9.96 -6.19
N PRO A 161 -14.91 9.04 -5.27
CA PRO A 161 -14.70 7.60 -5.47
C PRO A 161 -15.41 6.96 -6.66
N GLY A 162 -16.40 7.61 -7.26
CA GLY A 162 -17.18 7.02 -8.36
C GLY A 162 -18.10 5.88 -7.91
N CYS A 163 -18.60 5.88 -6.67
CA CYS A 163 -19.60 4.88 -6.27
C CYS A 163 -20.91 5.14 -7.05
N ASP A 164 -21.23 4.27 -8.02
CA ASP A 164 -22.42 4.44 -8.88
C ASP A 164 -23.73 3.94 -8.23
N ASN A 165 -23.62 3.16 -7.14
CA ASN A 165 -24.73 2.49 -6.45
C ASN A 165 -25.57 1.58 -7.36
N VAL A 166 -25.00 1.12 -8.47
CA VAL A 166 -25.66 0.21 -9.41
C VAL A 166 -25.47 -1.22 -8.91
N VAL A 167 -26.60 -1.89 -8.66
CA VAL A 167 -26.61 -3.32 -8.33
C VAL A 167 -26.32 -4.09 -9.62
N ALA A 168 -25.15 -4.71 -9.70
CA ALA A 168 -24.74 -5.44 -10.89
C ALA A 168 -25.31 -6.88 -10.95
N ILE A 169 -25.03 -7.55 -12.08
CA ILE A 169 -25.72 -8.69 -12.70
C ILE A 169 -26.34 -9.70 -11.71
N ALA A 170 -27.63 -10.01 -11.93
CA ALA A 170 -28.47 -10.92 -11.13
C ALA A 170 -29.01 -10.38 -9.78
N GLY A 171 -29.01 -9.05 -9.59
CA GLY A 171 -29.70 -8.41 -8.46
C GLY A 171 -28.92 -8.42 -7.15
N LYS A 172 -27.61 -8.76 -7.19
CA LYS A 172 -26.72 -8.71 -6.04
C LYS A 172 -25.77 -7.50 -6.11
N PRO A 173 -25.53 -6.78 -5.00
CA PRO A 173 -24.59 -5.69 -4.97
C PRO A 173 -23.17 -6.20 -5.22
N ILE A 174 -22.42 -5.52 -6.09
CA ILE A 174 -20.96 -5.71 -6.19
C ILE A 174 -20.32 -4.67 -5.30
N PHE A 175 -19.68 -5.13 -4.23
CA PHE A 175 -18.86 -4.28 -3.38
C PHE A 175 -17.49 -4.10 -4.01
N ALA A 176 -17.01 -2.86 -4.05
CA ALA A 176 -15.68 -2.47 -4.50
C ALA A 176 -14.95 -1.76 -3.36
N ILE A 177 -13.85 -2.34 -2.91
CA ILE A 177 -12.91 -1.71 -1.98
C ILE A 177 -11.86 -1.00 -2.82
N LYS A 178 -11.85 0.34 -2.75
CA LYS A 178 -10.89 1.19 -3.47
C LYS A 178 -9.93 1.80 -2.47
N ILE A 179 -8.63 1.63 -2.72
CA ILE A 179 -7.54 2.16 -1.89
C ILE A 179 -6.62 2.98 -2.77
N TRP A 180 -6.23 4.17 -2.29
CA TRP A 180 -5.26 5.05 -2.92
C TRP A 180 -4.16 5.43 -1.96
N TRP A 181 -2.96 5.66 -2.50
CA TRP A 181 -1.81 6.17 -1.76
C TRP A 181 -0.89 6.97 -2.68
N VAL A 182 0.04 7.72 -2.11
CA VAL A 182 1.06 8.48 -2.86
C VAL A 182 2.44 8.04 -2.40
N GLU A 183 3.33 7.70 -3.33
CA GLU A 183 4.66 7.16 -2.98
C GLU A 183 5.62 8.24 -2.46
N ARG A 184 5.45 9.52 -2.84
CA ARG A 184 6.18 10.66 -2.27
C ARG A 184 5.40 11.95 -2.44
N VAL A 185 5.36 12.78 -1.39
CA VAL A 185 4.99 14.20 -1.49
C VAL A 185 6.24 15.01 -1.19
N ASP A 186 6.86 15.58 -2.20
CA ASP A 186 7.81 16.68 -2.03
C ASP A 186 7.09 18.01 -2.27
N ALA A 187 7.60 19.09 -1.66
CA ALA A 187 6.93 20.40 -1.63
C ALA A 187 6.62 20.98 -3.03
N ASN A 188 7.25 20.45 -4.09
CA ASN A 188 7.15 20.95 -5.47
C ASN A 188 6.56 19.95 -6.48
N SER A 189 6.20 18.73 -6.07
CA SER A 189 5.51 17.77 -6.96
C SER A 189 4.49 16.96 -6.16
N PRO A 190 3.19 17.10 -6.46
CA PRO A 190 2.21 16.19 -5.89
C PRO A 190 2.55 14.79 -6.41
N GLY A 191 2.83 13.86 -5.49
CA GLY A 191 3.19 12.49 -5.83
C GLY A 191 2.23 11.82 -6.78
N THR A 192 2.72 10.85 -7.54
CA THR A 192 1.86 9.96 -8.32
C THR A 192 0.89 9.26 -7.38
N THR A 193 -0.41 9.35 -7.68
CA THR A 193 -1.43 8.62 -6.94
C THR A 193 -1.54 7.21 -7.51
N HIS A 194 -1.33 6.23 -6.66
CA HIS A 194 -1.51 4.82 -6.96
C HIS A 194 -2.88 4.36 -6.49
N ARG A 195 -3.39 3.29 -7.11
CA ARG A 195 -4.69 2.70 -6.77
C ARG A 195 -4.61 1.19 -6.74
N TYR A 196 -5.32 0.62 -5.78
CA TYR A 196 -5.67 -0.79 -5.72
C TYR A 196 -7.19 -0.92 -5.60
N VAL A 197 -7.78 -1.88 -6.30
CA VAL A 197 -9.22 -2.15 -6.25
C VAL A 197 -9.45 -3.64 -6.11
N MET A 198 -10.36 -4.01 -5.23
CA MET A 198 -10.91 -5.36 -5.11
C MET A 198 -12.43 -5.30 -5.18
N SER A 199 -13.02 -6.08 -6.09
CA SER A 199 -14.47 -6.18 -6.25
C SER A 199 -14.98 -7.60 -5.96
N PHE A 200 -16.09 -7.73 -5.23
CA PHE A 200 -16.68 -9.02 -4.86
C PHE A 200 -18.19 -8.89 -4.57
N SER A 201 -18.88 -10.02 -4.51
CA SER A 201 -20.28 -10.13 -4.06
C SER A 201 -20.32 -10.84 -2.71
N LEU A 202 -21.27 -10.46 -1.85
CA LEU A 202 -21.62 -11.15 -0.61
C LEU A 202 -23.02 -11.77 -0.68
#